data_AF-A0A5C4MH52-F1
#
_entry.id   AF-A0A5C4MH52-F1
#
_cell.length_a   1.000
_cell.length_b   1.000
_cell.length_c   1.000
_cell.angle_alpha   90.00
_cell.angle_beta   90.00
_cell.angle_gamma   90.00
#
_symmetry.space_group_name_H-M   'P 1'
#
loop_
_entity.id
_entity.type
_entity.pdbx_description
1 polymer ?
#
loop_
_entity_poly.entity_id
_entity_poly.type
_entity_poly.pdbx_seq_one_letter_code
_entity_poly.pdbx_strand_id
1 'polypeptide(L)'
;MPLRSAICKVILVLGLGSGAGLVAQELAPTISIAPKRTADPTGPEAYVDTRQSLMAAMQELGVRIDLEAQTADEATFVRLVEDAEVIAALMRSVPLLFPEGTGPHQLPGVTTHASPAIWEERDRFEVISANALAAAETLMLAPDRAALFARFEELETICTACHTEFLEYDPFEGMAGAGPLDEALFEFGGSAD
;
A
#
# COMPACT_ATOMS: atom_id res chain seq x y z
N MET A 1 -25.70 -34.14 28.12
CA MET A 1 -26.68 -33.13 28.60
C MET A 1 -27.23 -32.40 27.39
N PRO A 2 -28.56 -32.39 27.16
CA PRO A 2 -29.16 -31.83 25.95
C PRO A 2 -29.51 -30.34 26.08
N LEU A 3 -29.42 -29.65 24.93
CA LEU A 3 -30.22 -28.51 24.44
C LEU A 3 -30.72 -27.44 25.42
N ARG A 4 -30.49 -26.16 25.06
CA ARG A 4 -31.59 -25.20 24.86
C ARG A 4 -31.16 -23.92 24.13
N SER A 5 -31.68 -23.80 22.91
CA SER A 5 -31.83 -22.61 22.09
C SER A 5 -32.69 -21.56 22.81
N ALA A 6 -32.32 -20.29 22.71
CA ALA A 6 -33.15 -19.16 23.14
C ALA A 6 -33.20 -18.10 22.03
N ILE A 7 -34.28 -18.17 21.28
CA ILE A 7 -34.77 -17.19 20.30
C ILE A 7 -35.22 -15.95 21.10
N CYS A 8 -34.59 -14.79 20.89
CA CYS A 8 -35.04 -13.52 21.44
C CYS A 8 -35.88 -12.76 20.40
N LYS A 9 -37.11 -12.46 20.81
CA LYS A 9 -38.19 -11.91 19.98
C LYS A 9 -37.94 -10.43 19.64
N VAL A 10 -38.14 -10.12 18.36
CA VAL A 10 -38.34 -8.76 17.84
C VAL A 10 -39.67 -8.21 18.39
N ILE A 11 -39.62 -7.08 19.10
CA ILE A 11 -40.81 -6.32 19.50
C ILE A 11 -40.89 -5.09 18.59
N LEU A 12 -41.87 -5.12 17.69
CA LEU A 12 -42.29 -4.00 16.87
C LEU A 12 -43.34 -3.19 17.66
N VAL A 13 -43.04 -1.94 18.01
CA VAL A 13 -44.01 -1.00 18.58
C VAL A 13 -44.44 -0.02 17.49
N LEU A 14 -45.69 -0.15 17.03
CA LEU A 14 -46.37 0.82 16.18
C LEU A 14 -47.04 1.86 17.07
N GLY A 15 -46.54 3.10 17.04
CA GLY A 15 -47.18 4.27 17.66
C GLY A 15 -47.87 5.12 16.60
N LEU A 16 -49.20 5.16 16.62
CA LEU A 16 -50.02 6.15 15.92
C LEU A 16 -50.10 7.41 16.79
N GLY A 17 -49.74 8.56 16.23
CA GLY A 17 -49.91 9.88 16.86
C GLY A 17 -50.37 10.91 15.83
N SER A 18 -51.67 11.21 15.84
CA SER A 18 -52.28 12.33 15.12
C SER A 18 -51.93 13.66 15.78
N GLY A 19 -51.37 14.59 15.00
CA GLY A 19 -51.15 15.97 15.42
C GLY A 19 -51.26 16.91 14.22
N ALA A 20 -52.40 17.59 14.10
CA ALA A 20 -52.59 18.68 13.15
C ALA A 20 -51.99 19.96 13.73
N GLY A 21 -50.94 20.47 13.10
CA GLY A 21 -50.39 21.80 13.36
C GLY A 21 -50.06 22.47 12.03
N LEU A 22 -50.86 23.46 11.63
CA LEU A 22 -50.51 24.37 10.55
C LEU A 22 -49.37 25.27 11.04
N VAL A 23 -48.19 25.11 10.44
CA VAL A 23 -47.09 26.07 10.57
C VAL A 23 -46.91 26.72 9.20
N ALA A 24 -47.04 28.04 9.16
CA ALA A 24 -46.77 28.84 7.98
C ALA A 24 -45.29 28.69 7.60
N GLN A 25 -45.05 28.22 6.37
CA GLN A 25 -43.72 28.00 5.84
C GLN A 25 -43.24 29.29 5.17
N GLU A 26 -42.34 30.02 5.83
CA GLU A 26 -41.54 31.06 5.17
C GLU A 26 -40.63 30.39 4.12
N LEU A 27 -40.76 30.83 2.87
CA LEU A 27 -39.91 30.43 1.77
C LEU A 27 -38.53 31.08 1.93
N ALA A 28 -37.64 30.43 2.67
CA ALA A 28 -36.22 30.78 2.65
C ALA A 28 -35.64 30.50 1.25
N PRO A 29 -34.73 31.36 0.73
CA PRO A 29 -34.06 31.11 -0.54
C PRO A 29 -33.20 29.85 -0.43
N THR A 30 -33.45 28.89 -1.33
CA THR A 30 -32.64 27.67 -1.45
C THR A 30 -31.23 28.05 -1.90
N ILE A 31 -30.30 28.15 -0.95
CA ILE A 31 -28.87 28.12 -1.27
C ILE A 31 -28.60 26.73 -1.85
N SER A 32 -28.39 26.67 -3.16
CA SER A 32 -27.93 25.46 -3.83
C SER A 32 -26.46 25.22 -3.45
N ILE A 33 -26.26 24.50 -2.35
CA ILE A 33 -25.00 23.84 -2.07
C ILE A 33 -24.97 22.62 -2.98
N ALA A 34 -24.68 22.83 -4.26
CA ALA A 34 -24.36 21.72 -5.14
C ALA A 34 -23.15 21.00 -4.50
N PRO A 35 -23.24 19.70 -4.20
CA PRO A 35 -22.08 18.98 -3.69
C PRO A 35 -20.96 19.12 -4.72
N LYS A 36 -19.77 19.54 -4.25
CA LYS A 36 -18.55 19.52 -5.05
C LYS A 36 -18.41 18.09 -5.57
N ARG A 37 -18.55 17.91 -6.88
CA ARG A 37 -18.52 16.61 -7.56
C ARG A 37 -17.23 15.91 -7.15
N THR A 38 -17.30 14.93 -6.24
CA THR A 38 -16.19 14.00 -6.01
C THR A 38 -16.05 13.21 -7.30
N ALA A 39 -14.84 13.16 -7.87
CA ALA A 39 -14.57 12.37 -9.06
C ALA A 39 -15.12 10.95 -8.87
N ASP A 40 -15.67 10.39 -9.94
CA ASP A 40 -16.02 8.97 -9.99
C ASP A 40 -14.75 8.17 -9.66
N PRO A 41 -14.73 7.32 -8.62
CA PRO A 41 -13.55 6.55 -8.23
C PRO A 41 -13.14 5.49 -9.29
N THR A 42 -13.73 5.51 -10.48
CA THR A 42 -13.47 4.59 -11.59
C THR A 42 -12.65 5.20 -12.74
N GLY A 43 -12.22 6.47 -12.64
CA GLY A 43 -11.36 7.12 -13.63
C GLY A 43 -9.90 6.63 -13.65
N PRO A 44 -9.12 6.90 -14.71
CA PRO A 44 -7.70 6.53 -14.80
C PRO A 44 -6.85 7.12 -13.66
N GLU A 45 -7.27 8.24 -13.07
CA GLU A 45 -6.65 8.85 -11.90
C GLU A 45 -6.70 7.93 -10.67
N ALA A 46 -7.77 7.15 -10.51
CA ALA A 46 -7.92 6.22 -9.39
C ALA A 46 -6.86 5.11 -9.38
N TYR A 47 -6.34 4.71 -10.55
CA TYR A 47 -5.22 3.76 -10.60
C TYR A 47 -3.93 4.36 -10.05
N VAL A 48 -3.67 5.64 -10.32
CA VAL A 48 -2.49 6.35 -9.81
C VAL A 48 -2.57 6.49 -8.28
N ASP A 49 -3.71 6.94 -7.78
CA ASP A 49 -3.94 7.08 -6.34
C ASP A 49 -3.86 5.72 -5.63
N THR A 50 -4.44 4.68 -6.24
CA THR A 50 -4.44 3.32 -5.67
C THR A 50 -3.03 2.75 -5.61
N ARG A 51 -2.22 2.85 -6.68
CA ARG A 51 -0.85 2.32 -6.64
C ARG A 51 0.03 3.06 -5.65
N GLN A 52 -0.10 4.38 -5.54
CA GLN A 52 0.68 5.17 -4.58
C GLN A 52 0.32 4.80 -3.14
N SER A 53 -0.98 4.68 -2.85
CA SER A 53 -1.46 4.27 -1.51
C SER A 53 -1.03 2.85 -1.17
N LEU A 54 -1.11 1.92 -2.15
CA LEU A 54 -0.70 0.54 -1.98
C LEU A 54 0.81 0.43 -1.71
N MET A 55 1.63 1.12 -2.50
CA MET A 55 3.09 1.14 -2.30
C MET A 55 3.48 1.76 -0.96
N ALA A 56 2.82 2.85 -0.55
CA ALA A 56 3.04 3.47 0.76
C ALA A 56 2.68 2.50 1.91
N ALA A 57 1.56 1.78 1.81
CA ALA A 57 1.19 0.79 2.81
C ALA A 57 2.21 -0.36 2.89
N MET A 58 2.70 -0.87 1.74
CA MET A 58 3.76 -1.89 1.74
C MET A 58 5.07 -1.37 2.35
N GLN A 59 5.43 -0.11 2.10
CA GLN A 59 6.59 0.53 2.72
C GLN A 59 6.46 0.57 4.25
N GLU A 60 5.32 1.00 4.79
CA GLU A 60 5.10 1.09 6.24
C GLU A 60 5.20 -0.28 6.92
N LEU A 61 4.67 -1.33 6.28
CA LEU A 61 4.77 -2.71 6.76
C LEU A 61 6.21 -3.22 6.68
N GLY A 62 6.89 -2.98 5.56
CA GLY A 62 8.28 -3.39 5.35
C GLY A 62 9.25 -2.75 6.36
N VAL A 63 9.12 -1.44 6.60
CA VAL A 63 9.91 -0.73 7.63
C VAL A 63 9.75 -1.37 9.00
N ARG A 64 8.55 -1.85 9.35
CA ARG A 64 8.34 -2.52 10.63
C ARG A 64 9.05 -3.87 10.70
N ILE A 65 8.99 -4.65 9.62
CA ILE A 65 9.69 -5.94 9.53
C ILE A 65 11.19 -5.72 9.66
N ASP A 66 11.74 -4.76 8.91
CA ASP A 66 13.17 -4.42 8.94
C ASP A 66 13.67 -4.07 10.36
N LEU A 67 12.97 -3.13 11.01
CA LEU A 67 13.39 -2.62 12.32
C LEU A 67 13.19 -3.62 13.47
N GLU A 68 12.15 -4.46 13.41
CA GLU A 68 11.71 -5.26 14.55
C GLU A 68 12.08 -6.74 14.44
N ALA A 69 12.20 -7.33 13.25
CA ALA A 69 12.28 -8.79 13.08
C ALA A 69 13.41 -9.44 13.89
N GLN A 70 14.61 -8.84 13.91
CA GLN A 70 15.77 -9.41 14.60
C GLN A 70 15.62 -9.45 16.13
N THR A 71 14.82 -8.56 16.70
CA THR A 71 14.68 -8.39 18.17
C THR A 71 13.30 -8.78 18.69
N ALA A 72 12.38 -9.14 17.80
CA ALA A 72 11.00 -9.46 18.12
C ALA A 72 10.87 -10.50 19.25
N ASP A 73 9.95 -10.27 20.17
CA ASP A 73 9.42 -11.35 21.01
C ASP A 73 8.43 -12.22 20.21
N GLU A 74 7.86 -13.25 20.83
CA GLU A 74 6.92 -14.15 20.16
C GLU A 74 5.68 -13.41 19.62
N ALA A 75 5.10 -12.52 20.43
CA ALA A 75 3.92 -11.76 20.04
C ALA A 75 4.21 -10.79 18.89
N THR A 76 5.38 -10.16 18.89
CA THR A 76 5.84 -9.30 17.80
C THR A 76 6.12 -10.10 16.55
N PHE A 77 6.76 -11.27 16.65
CA PHE A 77 7.01 -12.13 15.50
C PHE A 77 5.71 -12.52 14.78
N VAL A 78 4.68 -12.93 15.53
CA VAL A 78 3.37 -13.24 14.93
C VAL A 78 2.79 -12.04 14.16
N ARG A 79 2.83 -10.83 14.75
CA ARG A 79 2.38 -9.60 14.08
C ARG A 79 3.17 -9.31 12.80
N LEU A 80 4.49 -9.49 12.81
CA LEU A 80 5.32 -9.23 11.63
C LEU A 80 5.06 -10.25 10.51
N VAL A 81 4.68 -11.48 10.85
CA VAL A 81 4.21 -12.47 9.87
C VAL A 81 2.86 -12.04 9.27
N GLU A 82 1.93 -11.52 10.08
CA GLU A 82 0.67 -10.92 9.57
C GLU A 82 0.94 -9.72 8.64
N ASP A 83 1.92 -8.87 8.99
CA ASP A 83 2.34 -7.76 8.13
C ASP A 83 2.88 -8.29 6.77
N ALA A 84 3.67 -9.37 6.78
CA ALA A 84 4.15 -10.04 5.57
C ALA A 84 3.02 -10.64 4.71
N GLU A 85 1.97 -11.21 5.34
CA GLU A 85 0.78 -11.68 4.62
C GLU A 85 0.06 -10.54 3.90
N VAL A 86 -0.04 -9.37 4.54
CA VAL A 86 -0.62 -8.17 3.93
C VAL A 86 0.24 -7.69 2.75
N ILE A 87 1.56 -7.68 2.88
CA ILE A 87 2.46 -7.34 1.77
C ILE A 87 2.23 -8.28 0.58
N ALA A 88 2.17 -9.60 0.81
CA ALA A 88 1.91 -10.58 -0.25
C ALA A 88 0.54 -10.35 -0.92
N ALA A 89 -0.49 -10.01 -0.15
CA ALA A 89 -1.82 -9.70 -0.68
C ALA A 89 -1.81 -8.44 -1.56
N LEU A 90 -1.13 -7.38 -1.13
CA LEU A 90 -1.00 -6.13 -1.89
C LEU A 90 -0.17 -6.32 -3.16
N MET A 91 0.92 -7.10 -3.09
CA MET A 91 1.83 -7.34 -4.21
C MET A 91 1.13 -7.98 -5.42
N ARG A 92 0.10 -8.81 -5.20
CA ARG A 92 -0.73 -9.38 -6.29
C ARG A 92 -1.41 -8.32 -7.15
N SER A 93 -1.67 -7.14 -6.60
CA SER A 93 -2.37 -6.07 -7.31
C SER A 93 -1.43 -5.18 -8.11
N VAL A 94 -0.13 -5.15 -7.79
CA VAL A 94 0.84 -4.22 -8.38
C VAL A 94 0.80 -4.18 -9.91
N PRO A 95 0.92 -5.29 -10.66
CA PRO A 95 0.97 -5.22 -12.12
C PRO A 95 -0.35 -4.71 -12.74
N LEU A 96 -1.47 -4.85 -12.02
CA LEU A 96 -2.80 -4.44 -12.49
C LEU A 96 -3.04 -2.92 -12.38
N LEU A 97 -2.19 -2.20 -11.64
CA LEU A 97 -2.38 -0.77 -11.35
C LEU A 97 -1.64 0.16 -12.32
N PHE A 98 -1.17 -0.37 -13.44
CA PHE A 98 -0.47 0.40 -14.48
C PHE A 98 -1.14 0.25 -15.86
N PRO A 99 -2.45 0.50 -16.00
CA PRO A 99 -3.10 0.47 -17.32
C PRO A 99 -2.56 1.60 -18.22
N GLU A 100 -2.76 1.46 -19.53
CA GLU A 100 -2.46 2.51 -20.50
C GLU A 100 -3.15 3.84 -20.13
N GLY A 101 -2.49 4.96 -20.39
CA GLY A 101 -3.02 6.29 -20.09
C GLY A 101 -2.80 6.77 -18.66
N THR A 102 -2.10 5.99 -17.81
CA THR A 102 -1.76 6.37 -16.42
C THR A 102 -0.29 6.74 -16.24
N GLY A 103 0.43 6.96 -17.35
CA GLY A 103 1.83 7.35 -17.35
C GLY A 103 2.08 8.85 -17.17
N PRO A 104 3.35 9.24 -17.05
CA PRO A 104 3.74 10.65 -16.91
C PRO A 104 3.12 11.51 -18.00
N HIS A 105 2.60 12.67 -17.59
CA HIS A 105 1.98 13.66 -18.49
C HIS A 105 0.72 13.20 -19.26
N GLN A 106 0.18 12.00 -18.99
CA GLN A 106 -1.03 11.50 -19.66
C GLN A 106 -2.33 11.93 -18.96
N LEU A 107 -2.27 12.27 -17.67
CA LEU A 107 -3.42 12.70 -16.86
C LEU A 107 -3.24 14.13 -16.35
N PRO A 108 -4.03 15.11 -16.84
CA PRO A 108 -3.93 16.49 -16.39
C PRO A 108 -4.22 16.63 -14.89
N GLY A 109 -3.28 17.22 -14.16
CA GLY A 109 -3.45 17.49 -12.72
C GLY A 109 -3.19 16.28 -11.80
N VAL A 110 -2.74 15.15 -12.34
CA VAL A 110 -2.32 13.99 -11.55
C VAL A 110 -0.80 13.81 -11.65
N THR A 111 -0.16 13.74 -10.49
CA THR A 111 1.28 13.50 -10.40
C THR A 111 1.55 12.01 -10.30
N THR A 112 2.45 11.51 -11.13
CA THR A 112 3.01 10.18 -10.98
C THR A 112 4.51 10.19 -11.18
N HIS A 113 5.18 9.27 -10.50
CA HIS A 113 6.62 9.04 -10.60
C HIS A 113 6.94 7.74 -11.34
N ALA A 114 5.93 7.04 -11.83
CA ALA A 114 6.10 5.83 -12.62
C ALA A 114 6.85 6.15 -13.91
N SER A 115 7.97 5.49 -14.17
CA SER A 115 8.75 5.66 -15.39
C SER A 115 7.96 5.23 -16.62
N PRO A 116 8.08 5.91 -17.78
CA PRO A 116 7.53 5.44 -19.05
C PRO A 116 7.96 4.01 -19.41
N ALA A 117 9.13 3.57 -18.92
CA ALA A 117 9.66 2.23 -19.10
C ALA A 117 8.69 1.12 -18.68
N ILE A 118 7.76 1.37 -17.74
CA ILE A 118 6.74 0.37 -17.35
C ILE A 118 5.86 -0.03 -18.54
N TRP A 119 5.53 0.91 -19.42
CA TRP A 119 4.71 0.65 -20.60
C TRP A 119 5.54 0.22 -21.81
N GLU A 120 6.79 0.68 -21.92
CA GLU A 120 7.71 0.29 -22.99
C GLU A 120 8.25 -1.14 -22.79
N GLU A 121 8.52 -1.53 -21.55
CA GLU A 121 9.08 -2.81 -21.14
C GLU A 121 8.10 -3.62 -20.27
N ARG A 122 6.83 -3.70 -20.70
CA ARG A 122 5.75 -4.35 -19.95
C ARG A 122 6.09 -5.75 -19.45
N ASP A 123 6.62 -6.60 -20.32
CA ASP A 123 6.98 -7.98 -19.97
C ASP A 123 8.04 -8.03 -18.85
N ARG A 124 9.02 -7.11 -18.88
CA ARG A 124 10.07 -7.02 -17.88
C ARG A 124 9.51 -6.58 -16.53
N PHE A 125 8.65 -5.56 -16.53
CA PHE A 125 7.94 -5.10 -15.34
C PHE A 125 7.08 -6.20 -14.70
N GLU A 126 6.35 -6.96 -15.51
CA GLU A 126 5.52 -8.09 -15.04
C GLU A 126 6.37 -9.21 -14.44
N VAL A 127 7.53 -9.53 -15.04
CA VAL A 127 8.46 -10.53 -14.49
C VAL A 127 9.01 -10.10 -13.14
N ILE A 128 9.47 -8.85 -12.99
CA ILE A 128 9.98 -8.36 -11.70
C ILE A 128 8.86 -8.34 -10.65
N SER A 129 7.64 -7.91 -11.03
CA SER A 129 6.47 -7.93 -10.15
C SER A 129 6.11 -9.35 -9.69
N ALA A 130 6.19 -10.33 -10.59
CA ALA A 130 5.95 -11.74 -10.25
C ALA A 130 7.01 -12.30 -9.30
N ASN A 131 8.28 -11.93 -9.49
CA ASN A 131 9.36 -12.31 -8.57
C ASN A 131 9.17 -11.67 -7.19
N ALA A 132 8.76 -10.40 -7.13
CA ALA A 132 8.45 -9.72 -5.87
C ALA A 132 7.28 -10.40 -5.15
N LEU A 133 6.23 -10.80 -5.88
CA LEU A 133 5.13 -11.57 -5.30
C LEU A 133 5.61 -12.92 -4.74
N ALA A 134 6.42 -13.66 -5.50
CA ALA A 134 6.95 -14.93 -5.02
C ALA A 134 7.79 -14.76 -3.75
N ALA A 135 8.65 -13.73 -3.67
CA ALA A 135 9.42 -13.42 -2.47
C ALA A 135 8.53 -12.98 -1.29
N ALA A 136 7.46 -12.21 -1.53
CA ALA A 136 6.50 -11.88 -0.47
C ALA A 136 5.75 -13.12 0.04
N GLU A 137 5.42 -14.06 -0.85
CA GLU A 137 4.81 -15.35 -0.47
C GLU A 137 5.78 -16.25 0.30
N THR A 138 7.09 -16.20 0.04
CA THR A 138 8.06 -16.91 0.89
C THR A 138 8.25 -16.21 2.23
N LEU A 139 8.23 -14.87 2.28
CA LEU A 139 8.39 -14.08 3.49
C LEU A 139 7.35 -14.45 4.55
N MET A 140 6.07 -14.53 4.19
CA MET A 140 4.99 -14.91 5.12
C MET A 140 5.12 -16.34 5.68
N LEU A 141 5.96 -17.19 5.08
CA LEU A 141 6.20 -18.57 5.54
C LEU A 141 7.43 -18.69 6.45
N ALA A 142 7.95 -17.59 6.98
CA ALA A 142 9.16 -17.60 7.81
C ALA A 142 8.96 -18.44 9.09
N PRO A 143 9.82 -19.44 9.37
CA PRO A 143 9.69 -20.27 10.57
C PRO A 143 10.17 -19.60 11.86
N ASP A 144 10.98 -18.55 11.74
CA ASP A 144 11.57 -17.82 12.86
C ASP A 144 11.99 -16.41 12.42
N ARG A 145 12.42 -15.61 13.40
CA ARG A 145 12.86 -14.22 13.23
C ARG A 145 14.00 -14.04 12.24
N ALA A 146 14.99 -14.93 12.27
CA ALA A 146 16.15 -14.83 11.41
C ALA A 146 15.75 -15.11 9.96
N ALA A 147 14.89 -16.10 9.75
CA ALA A 147 14.33 -16.39 8.43
C ALA A 147 13.39 -15.27 7.92
N LEU A 148 12.63 -14.62 8.81
CA LEU A 148 11.78 -13.48 8.44
C LEU A 148 12.63 -12.31 7.94
N PHE A 149 13.67 -11.94 8.70
CA PHE A 149 14.57 -10.85 8.33
C PHE A 149 15.30 -11.16 7.01
N ALA A 150 15.91 -12.35 6.87
CA ALA A 150 16.65 -12.71 5.66
C ALA A 150 15.76 -12.76 4.41
N ARG A 151 14.51 -13.24 4.52
CA ARG A 151 13.55 -13.22 3.40
C ARG A 151 13.05 -11.82 3.08
N PHE A 152 13.02 -10.92 4.09
CA PHE A 152 12.66 -9.54 3.87
C PHE A 152 13.77 -8.81 3.09
N GLU A 153 15.04 -9.03 3.41
CA GLU A 153 16.19 -8.51 2.63
C GLU A 153 16.15 -8.97 1.15
N GLU A 154 15.74 -10.23 0.91
CA GLU A 154 15.54 -10.75 -0.45
C GLU A 154 14.41 -9.99 -1.18
N LEU A 155 13.27 -9.76 -0.51
CA LEU A 155 12.19 -8.96 -1.07
C LEU A 155 12.61 -7.51 -1.32
N GLU A 156 13.33 -6.88 -0.38
CA GLU A 156 13.82 -5.51 -0.49
C GLU A 156 14.75 -5.35 -1.70
N THR A 157 15.65 -6.30 -1.92
CA THR A 157 16.52 -6.31 -3.11
C THR A 157 15.71 -6.25 -4.41
N ILE A 158 14.58 -6.95 -4.47
CA ILE A 158 13.67 -6.93 -5.63
C ILE A 158 12.91 -5.60 -5.72
N CYS A 159 12.47 -5.03 -4.59
CA CYS A 159 11.86 -3.71 -4.54
C CYS A 159 12.83 -2.64 -5.09
N THR A 160 14.10 -2.66 -4.68
CA THR A 160 15.15 -1.77 -5.17
C THR A 160 15.37 -1.95 -6.67
N ALA A 161 15.47 -3.19 -7.16
CA ALA A 161 15.63 -3.45 -8.58
C ALA A 161 14.46 -2.91 -9.41
N CYS A 162 13.22 -3.11 -8.94
CA CYS A 162 12.02 -2.57 -9.58
C CYS A 162 12.04 -1.04 -9.61
N HIS A 163 12.33 -0.39 -8.48
CA HIS A 163 12.34 1.07 -8.40
C HIS A 163 13.47 1.68 -9.23
N THR A 164 14.63 1.04 -9.32
CA THR A 164 15.74 1.47 -10.18
C THR A 164 15.35 1.51 -11.66
N GLU A 165 14.60 0.50 -12.13
CA GLU A 165 14.18 0.41 -13.54
C GLU A 165 12.92 1.26 -13.83
N PHE A 166 11.99 1.34 -12.88
CA PHE A 166 10.61 1.75 -13.16
C PHE A 166 10.08 2.94 -12.34
N LEU A 167 10.89 3.59 -11.52
CA LEU A 167 10.52 4.77 -10.74
C LEU A 167 11.48 5.92 -11.04
N GLU A 168 10.95 7.13 -11.28
CA GLU A 168 11.75 8.30 -11.67
C GLU A 168 12.51 8.96 -10.50
N TYR A 169 12.35 8.45 -9.28
CA TYR A 169 13.16 8.82 -8.11
C TYR A 169 13.45 7.56 -7.29
N ASP A 170 14.55 7.55 -6.53
CA ASP A 170 14.83 6.46 -5.59
C ASP A 170 14.15 6.75 -4.24
N PRO A 171 13.15 5.95 -3.82
CA PRO A 171 12.45 6.12 -2.55
C PRO A 171 13.27 5.61 -1.35
N PHE A 172 14.38 4.92 -1.60
CA PHE A 172 15.29 4.40 -0.58
C PHE A 172 16.56 5.26 -0.42
N GLU A 173 16.73 6.28 -1.27
CA GLU A 173 17.84 7.24 -1.17
C GLU A 173 17.73 7.99 0.17
N GLY A 174 18.64 7.67 1.10
CA GLY A 174 18.65 8.17 2.48
C GLY A 174 18.33 7.14 3.57
N MET A 175 17.87 5.94 3.20
CA MET A 175 17.74 4.78 4.13
C MET A 175 18.98 3.89 4.13
N ALA A 176 19.80 3.94 3.08
CA ALA A 176 21.06 3.21 2.90
C ALA A 176 22.23 3.72 3.80
N GLY A 177 21.97 3.90 5.09
CA GLY A 177 22.92 4.37 6.10
C GLY A 177 23.31 3.34 7.17
N ALA A 178 22.83 2.10 7.09
CA ALA A 178 23.18 1.02 8.01
C ALA A 178 23.68 -0.21 7.22
N GLY A 179 24.95 -0.19 6.80
CA GLY A 179 25.56 -1.23 5.96
C GLY A 179 25.75 -2.60 6.65
N PRO A 180 26.42 -3.59 6.00
CA PRO A 180 27.72 -3.37 5.35
C PRO A 180 27.93 -4.14 4.04
N LEU A 181 27.99 -3.42 2.91
CA LEU A 181 28.75 -3.84 1.72
C LEU A 181 29.31 -2.60 1.00
N ASP A 182 30.30 -1.93 1.60
CA ASP A 182 31.39 -1.39 0.80
C ASP A 182 32.66 -1.12 1.65
N GLU A 183 33.61 -2.06 1.62
CA GLU A 183 34.99 -1.82 2.09
C GLU A 183 35.86 -1.12 1.03
N ALA A 184 35.32 -0.65 -0.10
CA ALA A 184 36.14 -0.13 -1.22
C ALA A 184 36.17 1.40 -1.39
N LEU A 185 35.55 2.21 -0.53
CA LEU A 185 35.59 3.68 -0.65
C LEU A 185 36.58 4.40 0.29
N PHE A 186 37.53 3.67 0.88
CA PHE A 186 38.63 4.26 1.65
C PHE A 186 39.91 4.44 0.82
N GLU A 187 39.83 5.06 -0.36
CA GLU A 187 40.98 5.68 -1.02
C GLU A 187 40.58 6.95 -1.77
N PHE A 188 40.57 8.08 -1.06
CA PHE A 188 40.96 9.36 -1.68
C PHE A 188 42.14 9.93 -0.90
N GLY A 189 43.33 9.57 -1.36
CA GLY A 189 44.53 10.32 -1.10
C GLY A 189 44.60 11.58 -1.96
N GLY A 190 45.18 12.62 -1.35
CA GLY A 190 45.83 13.75 -2.04
C GLY A 190 44.95 14.99 -2.22
N SER A 191 45.46 16.22 -2.07
CA SER A 191 46.81 16.71 -1.80
C SER A 191 46.74 18.24 -1.66
N ALA A 192 47.70 18.81 -0.93
CA ALA A 192 48.33 20.12 -1.15
C ALA A 192 47.44 21.32 -1.57
N ASP A 193 47.25 22.27 -0.65
CA ASP A 193 47.96 23.57 -0.64
C ASP A 193 47.82 24.26 0.74
#